data_AF-A0A524AMK2-F1
#
_entry.id   AF-A0A524AMK2-F1
#
_cell.length_a   1.000
_cell.length_b   1.000
_cell.length_c   1.000
_cell.angle_alpha   90.00
_cell.angle_beta   90.00
_cell.angle_gamma   90.00
#
_symmetry.space_group_name_H-M   'P 1'
#
loop_
_entity.id
_entity.type
_entity.pdbx_description
1 polymer ?
#
loop_
_entity_poly.entity_id
_entity_poly.type
_entity_poly.pdbx_seq_one_letter_code
_entity_poly.pdbx_strand_id
1 'polypeptide(L)'
;MGGTLIQEERIRHLRNRHPYYGKKKLKVLYEKEYSEEISTWKIKRVIRRHKLYPDKRKADKISRKRARARQKPRKRITPLVKEGRPCFLFHIDTIVIYWDSLKRSILPQWTTLAS
;
A
#
# COMPACT_ATOMS: atom_id res chain seq x y z
N MET A 1 -17.61 -12.98 -23.90
CA MET A 1 -17.40 -12.33 -22.58
C MET A 1 -18.44 -12.76 -21.52
N GLY A 2 -18.76 -14.07 -21.41
CA GLY A 2 -19.87 -14.55 -20.57
C GLY A 2 -19.49 -15.05 -19.16
N GLY A 3 -18.28 -15.58 -18.96
CA GLY A 3 -17.89 -16.21 -17.69
C GLY A 3 -17.83 -15.24 -16.50
N THR A 4 -17.66 -13.95 -16.75
CA THR A 4 -17.43 -12.95 -15.70
C THR A 4 -18.68 -12.60 -14.90
N LEU A 5 -19.87 -12.64 -15.53
CA LEU A 5 -21.14 -12.28 -14.90
C LEU A 5 -21.65 -13.40 -13.99
N ILE A 6 -21.52 -14.66 -14.42
CA ILE A 6 -21.89 -15.84 -13.64
C ILE A 6 -21.05 -15.92 -12.36
N GLN A 7 -19.73 -15.74 -12.45
CA GLN A 7 -18.85 -15.68 -11.29
C GLN A 7 -19.26 -14.55 -10.32
N GLU A 8 -19.65 -13.39 -10.86
CA GLU A 8 -20.08 -12.24 -10.06
C GLU A 8 -21.39 -12.55 -9.31
N GLU A 9 -22.35 -13.21 -9.95
CA GLU A 9 -23.58 -13.70 -9.31
C GLU A 9 -23.33 -14.72 -8.21
N ARG A 10 -22.50 -15.74 -8.49
CA ARG A 10 -22.12 -16.76 -7.51
C ARG A 10 -21.46 -16.12 -6.28
N ILE A 11 -20.57 -15.14 -6.47
CA ILE A 11 -19.97 -14.40 -5.35
C ILE A 11 -21.02 -13.60 -4.58
N ARG A 12 -21.97 -12.93 -5.26
CA ARG A 12 -23.07 -12.21 -4.59
C ARG A 12 -23.90 -13.17 -3.72
N HIS A 13 -24.24 -14.33 -4.26
CA HIS A 13 -25.01 -15.35 -3.57
C HIS A 13 -24.27 -15.91 -2.34
N LEU A 14 -23.00 -16.30 -2.49
CA LEU A 14 -22.14 -16.74 -1.38
C LEU A 14 -22.00 -15.67 -0.29
N ARG A 15 -21.85 -14.41 -0.69
CA ARG A 15 -21.70 -13.29 0.25
C ARG A 15 -22.98 -13.03 1.05
N ASN A 16 -24.15 -13.19 0.43
CA ASN A 16 -25.44 -13.04 1.09
C ASN A 16 -25.69 -14.18 2.10
N ARG A 17 -25.34 -15.43 1.76
CA ARG A 17 -25.42 -16.56 2.70
C ARG A 17 -24.42 -16.44 3.85
N HIS A 18 -23.22 -15.92 3.59
CA HIS A 18 -22.15 -15.80 4.59
C HIS A 18 -21.61 -14.36 4.70
N PRO A 19 -22.38 -13.43 5.30
CA PRO A 19 -22.03 -12.02 5.36
C PRO A 19 -20.70 -11.77 6.11
N TYR A 20 -20.43 -12.51 7.18
CA TYR A 20 -19.25 -12.31 8.03
C TYR A 20 -17.98 -12.98 7.52
N TYR A 21 -18.05 -13.78 6.46
CA TYR A 21 -16.88 -14.54 6.01
C TYR A 21 -15.89 -13.67 5.25
N GLY A 22 -14.60 -13.86 5.52
CA GLY A 22 -13.54 -13.17 4.79
C GLY A 22 -13.36 -13.72 3.38
N LYS A 23 -12.66 -12.96 2.52
CA LYS A 23 -12.33 -13.36 1.14
C LYS A 23 -11.66 -14.74 1.00
N LYS A 24 -10.87 -15.16 2.01
CA LYS A 24 -10.19 -16.47 2.02
C LYS A 24 -11.19 -17.61 2.22
N LYS A 25 -12.09 -17.49 3.21
CA LYS A 25 -13.16 -18.47 3.45
C LYS A 25 -14.12 -18.57 2.27
N LEU A 26 -14.47 -17.42 1.68
CA LEU A 26 -15.32 -17.38 0.49
C LEU A 26 -14.66 -18.04 -0.74
N LYS A 27 -13.33 -17.95 -0.89
CA LYS A 27 -12.60 -18.67 -1.95
C LYS A 27 -12.76 -20.19 -1.79
N VAL A 28 -12.50 -20.71 -0.59
CA VAL A 28 -12.64 -22.15 -0.30
C VAL A 28 -14.06 -22.65 -0.54
N LEU A 29 -15.08 -21.90 -0.13
CA LEU A 29 -16.47 -22.26 -0.38
C LEU A 29 -16.83 -22.24 -1.88
N TYR A 30 -16.31 -21.25 -2.61
CA TYR A 30 -16.53 -21.14 -4.05
C TYR A 30 -15.94 -22.34 -4.79
N GLU A 31 -14.70 -22.71 -4.48
CA GLU A 31 -14.03 -23.88 -5.06
C GLU A 31 -14.76 -25.18 -4.75
N LYS A 32 -15.29 -25.31 -3.52
CA LYS A 32 -16.06 -26.50 -3.11
C LYS A 32 -17.42 -26.61 -3.81
N GLU A 33 -18.12 -25.50 -4.05
CA GLU A 33 -19.48 -25.50 -4.59
C GLU A 33 -19.52 -25.48 -6.13
N TYR A 34 -18.53 -24.84 -6.77
CA TYR A 34 -18.52 -24.66 -8.23
C TYR A 34 -17.36 -25.36 -8.94
N SER A 35 -16.48 -26.06 -8.20
CA SER A 35 -15.30 -26.77 -8.72
C SER A 35 -14.42 -25.90 -9.63
N GLU A 36 -14.37 -24.60 -9.36
CA GLU A 36 -13.70 -23.59 -10.17
C GLU A 36 -12.82 -22.73 -9.26
N GLU A 37 -11.57 -22.49 -9.65
CA GLU A 37 -10.69 -21.60 -8.90
C GLU A 37 -11.05 -20.14 -9.16
N ILE A 38 -11.09 -19.35 -8.07
CA ILE A 38 -11.29 -17.91 -8.15
C ILE A 38 -10.25 -17.15 -7.35
N SER A 39 -9.73 -16.06 -7.93
CA SER A 39 -8.79 -15.22 -7.20
C SER A 39 -9.49 -14.49 -6.04
N THR A 40 -8.82 -14.45 -4.88
CA THR A 40 -9.35 -13.69 -3.72
C THR A 40 -9.53 -12.20 -4.04
N TRP A 41 -8.82 -11.71 -5.04
CA TRP A 41 -8.89 -10.34 -5.53
C TRP A 41 -10.18 -10.09 -6.33
N LYS A 42 -10.62 -11.05 -7.15
CA LYS A 42 -11.92 -11.03 -7.84
C LYS A 42 -13.08 -10.94 -6.85
N ILE A 43 -13.08 -11.80 -5.82
CA ILE A 43 -14.08 -11.76 -4.74
C ILE A 43 -14.10 -10.37 -4.07
N LYS A 44 -12.92 -9.84 -3.72
CA LYS A 44 -12.80 -8.51 -3.11
C LYS A 44 -13.31 -7.40 -4.03
N ARG A 45 -13.07 -7.49 -5.34
CA ARG A 45 -13.55 -6.52 -6.33
C ARG A 45 -15.08 -6.53 -6.40
N VAL A 46 -15.70 -7.71 -6.46
CA VAL A 46 -17.17 -7.86 -6.50
C VAL A 46 -17.82 -7.32 -5.22
N ILE A 47 -17.33 -7.69 -4.04
CA ILE A 47 -17.86 -7.18 -2.76
C ILE A 47 -17.79 -5.65 -2.69
N ARG A 48 -16.70 -5.04 -3.19
CA ARG A 48 -16.54 -3.58 -3.23
C ARG A 48 -17.50 -2.91 -4.20
N ARG A 49 -17.64 -3.47 -5.41
CA ARG A 49 -18.51 -2.94 -6.48
C ARG A 49 -19.97 -2.90 -6.02
N HIS A 50 -20.43 -3.99 -5.40
CA HIS A 50 -21.82 -4.15 -4.92
C HIS A 50 -22.04 -3.71 -3.47
N LYS A 51 -21.02 -3.16 -2.80
CA LYS A 51 -21.09 -2.71 -1.40
C LYS A 51 -21.67 -3.77 -0.43
N LEU A 52 -21.32 -5.04 -0.61
CA LEU A 52 -21.84 -6.18 0.18
C LEU A 52 -21.15 -6.32 1.54
N TYR A 53 -21.27 -5.28 2.37
CA TYR A 53 -20.72 -5.23 3.72
C TYR A 53 -21.81 -5.56 4.76
N PRO A 54 -21.53 -6.43 5.75
CA PRO A 54 -22.49 -6.77 6.81
C PRO A 54 -22.97 -5.53 7.55
N ASP A 55 -22.02 -4.64 7.88
CA ASP A 55 -22.28 -3.36 8.52
C ASP A 55 -21.94 -2.22 7.54
N LYS A 56 -22.97 -1.75 6.83
CA LYS A 56 -22.86 -0.66 5.86
C LYS A 56 -22.38 0.64 6.52
N ARG A 57 -22.86 0.94 7.74
CA ARG A 57 -22.51 2.17 8.47
C ARG A 57 -21.02 2.21 8.81
N LYS A 58 -20.47 1.10 9.32
CA LYS A 58 -19.02 0.98 9.58
C LYS A 58 -18.20 1.06 8.30
N ALA A 59 -18.64 0.39 7.24
CA ALA A 59 -17.94 0.42 5.94
C ALA A 59 -17.88 1.84 5.37
N ASP A 60 -18.99 2.58 5.43
CA ASP A 60 -19.06 3.97 4.98
C ASP A 60 -18.19 4.89 5.84
N LYS A 61 -18.20 4.73 7.16
CA LYS A 61 -17.31 5.48 8.07
C LYS A 61 -15.84 5.29 7.69
N ILE A 62 -15.42 4.04 7.44
CA ILE A 62 -14.06 3.72 7.01
C ILE A 62 -13.75 4.29 5.62
N SER A 63 -14.70 4.20 4.68
CA SER A 63 -14.55 4.76 3.33
C SER A 63 -14.34 6.28 3.38
N ARG A 64 -15.20 7.00 4.12
CA ARG A 64 -15.10 8.45 4.33
C ARG A 64 -13.79 8.83 5.02
N LYS A 65 -13.34 8.07 6.02
CA LYS A 65 -12.04 8.28 6.69
C LYS A 65 -10.89 8.17 5.69
N ARG A 66 -10.89 7.14 4.83
CA ARG A 66 -9.86 6.94 3.80
C ARG A 66 -9.90 8.01 2.71
N ALA A 67 -11.09 8.44 2.28
CA ALA A 67 -11.24 9.53 1.30
C ALA A 67 -10.64 10.84 1.83
N ARG A 68 -10.96 11.22 3.08
CA ARG A 68 -10.38 12.40 3.73
C ARG A 68 -8.85 12.32 3.85
N ALA A 69 -8.33 11.16 4.25
CA ALA A 69 -6.88 10.96 4.34
C ALA A 69 -6.16 11.05 2.99
N ARG A 70 -6.84 10.71 1.87
CA ARG A 70 -6.30 10.87 0.52
C ARG A 70 -6.36 12.31 0.03
N GLN A 71 -7.42 13.05 0.36
CA GLN A 71 -7.56 14.46 0.01
C GLN A 71 -6.55 15.34 0.74
N LYS A 72 -6.30 15.03 2.02
CA LYS A 72 -5.33 15.74 2.87
C LYS A 72 -4.32 14.73 3.43
N PRO A 73 -3.35 14.27 2.61
CA PRO A 73 -2.32 13.38 3.10
C PRO A 73 -1.53 14.08 4.19
N ARG A 74 -1.44 13.45 5.36
CA ARG A 74 -0.68 13.98 6.48
C ARG A 74 0.81 13.93 6.10
N LYS A 75 1.39 15.10 5.82
CA LYS A 75 2.85 15.23 5.64
C LYS A 75 3.52 14.93 6.98
N ARG A 76 4.30 13.85 7.05
CA ARG A 76 5.04 13.46 8.25
C ARG A 76 6.42 14.13 8.33
N ILE A 77 6.95 14.50 7.17
CA ILE A 77 8.24 15.16 7.01
C ILE A 77 7.96 16.57 6.52
N THR A 78 8.63 17.56 7.12
CA THR A 78 8.57 18.95 6.68
C THR A 78 9.08 19.03 5.25
N PRO A 79 8.31 19.53 4.27
CA PRO A 79 8.80 19.69 2.92
C PRO A 79 9.94 20.71 2.92
N LEU A 80 11.15 20.27 2.53
CA LEU A 80 12.29 21.15 2.34
C LEU A 80 12.09 21.94 1.05
N VAL A 81 11.95 23.27 1.16
CA VAL A 81 11.94 24.17 0.01
C VAL A 81 13.39 24.35 -0.42
N LYS A 82 13.76 23.90 -1.62
CA LYS A 82 15.12 24.08 -2.15
C LYS A 82 15.33 25.55 -2.51
N GLU A 83 16.27 26.22 -1.86
CA GLU A 83 16.72 27.55 -2.30
C GLU A 83 17.78 27.40 -3.40
N GLY A 84 17.81 28.31 -4.38
CA GLY A 84 18.78 28.33 -5.48
C GLY A 84 20.20 28.73 -5.07
N ARG A 85 20.58 28.43 -3.82
CA ARG A 85 21.90 28.74 -3.27
C ARG A 85 22.83 27.54 -3.49
N PRO A 86 24.08 27.74 -3.94
CA PRO A 86 25.06 26.67 -3.93
C PRO A 86 25.22 26.13 -2.51
N CYS A 87 25.30 24.81 -2.36
CA CYS A 87 25.45 24.13 -1.06
C CYS A 87 24.27 24.28 -0.06
N PHE A 88 23.04 24.55 -0.53
CA PHE A 88 21.84 24.73 0.33
C PHE A 88 21.61 23.59 1.34
N LEU A 89 21.88 22.35 0.95
CA LEU A 89 21.92 21.21 1.86
C LEU A 89 23.15 20.38 1.48
N PHE A 90 24.28 20.68 2.11
CA PHE A 90 25.53 19.97 1.92
C PHE A 90 25.86 19.15 3.16
N HIS A 91 25.93 17.84 3.02
CA HIS A 91 26.39 16.94 4.07
C HIS A 91 27.80 16.46 3.72
N ILE A 92 28.75 16.67 4.63
CA ILE A 92 30.12 16.16 4.51
C ILE A 92 30.25 14.99 5.46
N ASP A 93 30.19 13.77 4.92
CA ASP A 93 30.52 12.56 5.66
C ASP A 93 32.03 12.55 5.94
N THR A 94 32.42 12.73 7.21
CA THR A 94 33.80 12.54 7.64
C THR A 94 33.90 11.24 8.40
N ILE A 95 34.74 10.32 7.94
CA ILE A 95 35.07 9.11 8.69
C ILE A 95 36.22 9.49 9.64
N VAL A 96 35.98 9.41 10.94
CA VAL A 96 37.02 9.64 11.97
C VAL A 96 37.57 8.28 12.41
N ILE A 97 38.86 8.09 12.23
CA ILE A 97 39.59 6.90 12.70
C ILE A 97 40.52 7.33 13.83
N TYR A 98 40.44 6.63 14.96
CA TYR A 98 41.37 6.77 16.07
C TYR A 98 42.40 5.65 15.99
N TRP A 99 43.68 6.00 15.82
CA TRP A 99 44.78 5.04 15.83
C TRP A 99 45.99 5.65 16.54
N ASP A 100 46.57 4.91 17.48
CA ASP A 100 47.73 5.31 18.29
C ASP A 100 47.61 6.69 18.97
N SER A 101 46.51 6.92 19.69
CA SER A 101 46.20 8.17 20.40
C SER A 101 46.11 9.43 19.52
N LEU A 102 46.22 9.29 18.20
CA LEU A 102 46.13 10.36 17.21
C LEU A 102 44.81 10.28 16.43
N LYS A 103 44.09 11.40 16.37
CA LYS A 103 42.83 11.52 15.63
C LYS A 103 43.12 11.81 14.15
N ARG A 104 42.78 10.90 13.24
CA ARG A 104 42.84 11.13 11.78
C ARG A 104 41.42 11.23 11.20
N SER A 105 41.17 12.30 10.45
CA SER A 105 39.90 12.53 9.77
C SER A 105 40.11 12.28 8.28
N ILE A 106 39.41 11.29 7.71
CA ILE A 106 39.48 10.97 6.28
C ILE A 106 38.26 11.61 5.62
N LEU A 107 38.51 12.58 4.74
CA LEU A 107 37.50 13.10 3.84
C LEU A 107 37.44 12.20 2.60
N PRO A 108 36.29 11.61 2.25
CA PRO A 108 36.13 10.93 0.98
C PRO A 108 36.30 11.96 -0.14
N GLN A 109 37.40 11.83 -0.87
CA GLN A 109 37.66 12.59 -2.07
C GLN A 109 36.68 12.12 -3.16
N TRP A 110 35.78 13.01 -3.59
CA TRP A 110 34.88 12.75 -4.71
C TRP A 110 35.71 12.86 -5.98
N THR A 111 36.17 11.73 -6.52
CA THR A 111 36.82 11.70 -7.82
C THR A 111 35.81 12.14 -8.87
N THR A 112 35.91 13.39 -9.31
CA THR A 112 35.19 13.86 -10.50
C THR A 112 35.93 13.21 -11.67
N LEU A 113 35.36 12.16 -12.26
CA LEU A 113 35.79 11.70 -13.58
C LEU A 113 35.42 12.82 -14.56
N ALA A 114 36.38 13.72 -14.78
CA ALA A 114 36.38 14.59 -15.95
C ALA A 114 36.56 13.72 -17.20
N SER A 115 35.76 14.06 -18.21
CA SER A 115 35.61 13.40 -19.51
C SER A 115 36.92 13.18 -20.27
#